data_AF-A0A183E1Z5-F1
#
_entry.id   AF-A0A183E1Z5-F1
#
_cell.length_a   1.000
_cell.length_b   1.000
_cell.length_c   1.000
_cell.angle_alpha   90.00
_cell.angle_beta   90.00
_cell.angle_gamma   90.00
#
_symmetry.space_group_name_H-M   'P 1'
#
loop_
_entity.id
_entity.type
_entity.pdbx_description
1 polymer ?
#
loop_
_entity_poly.entity_id
_entity_poly.type
_entity_poly.pdbx_seq_one_letter_code
_entity_poly.pdbx_strand_id
1 'polypeptide(L)'
;MDRRCIYYRLPLLESGTMGTKGNTQVIYPHLTESYSSSADPVDKEIPICTLKNFPNEIHHTIQWARDLFEGFFTNPAETVNQYLSDERGFLQRLEQMNVGQRVHILTQIERALIQERPSGPEDCIKWARLNFQEYFHNAIAQLLHMFPEDQVTDLGMKFWSGSKRCPHVLEFNPQKPEHFNFVWSASILRAQLYNITPIMNKKKFLAVLSEVEVPEFKPRSNVKIAVTESEAKQLEKSDDDDCDAQLQSVMVTLAKMNKKTVQRLNAIDFEKDDDTNHHMEFITAASNLRAENYSIAPADRLKTKQIAGNIIPAIATTTAAIAGLVTIELCKIIGDGQNLPSVPSARFKNGFMNLALPFFAFSEPVAAPKKKVISAKCGNGYFTLWDRLEVQGPKKMKELLQLIKEEYNLQEETGFDVSMVSCGVSLVYSFFLSNEKKLERLEQDMKDVVEEVTRKKIPDYVRSIVLDVIANNKDDEDVEIPYIKFNLR
;
A
#
# COMPACT_ATOMS: atom_id res chain seq x y z
N MET A 1 -13.39 10.73 3.29
CA MET A 1 -14.37 11.76 3.69
C MET A 1 -15.11 12.33 2.48
N ASP A 2 -14.39 12.80 1.45
CA ASP A 2 -14.93 13.35 0.19
C ASP A 2 -16.18 12.64 -0.37
N ARG A 3 -16.08 11.33 -0.65
CA ARG A 3 -17.22 10.52 -1.13
C ARG A 3 -18.47 10.60 -0.27
N ARG A 4 -18.32 10.72 1.06
CA ARG A 4 -19.47 10.89 1.98
C ARG A 4 -20.06 12.28 1.88
N CYS A 5 -19.24 13.33 1.75
CA CYS A 5 -19.74 14.69 1.56
C CYS A 5 -20.53 14.83 0.24
N ILE A 6 -20.05 14.21 -0.85
CA ILE A 6 -20.81 14.09 -2.10
C ILE A 6 -22.14 13.37 -1.85
N TYR A 7 -22.07 12.20 -1.21
CA TYR A 7 -23.24 11.40 -0.90
C TYR A 7 -24.25 12.09 0.03
N TYR A 8 -23.85 12.99 0.92
CA TYR A 8 -24.80 13.74 1.76
C TYR A 8 -25.07 15.15 1.25
N ARG A 9 -24.48 15.54 0.11
CA ARG A 9 -24.52 16.91 -0.44
C ARG A 9 -24.12 17.94 0.62
N LEU A 10 -23.04 17.67 1.34
CA LEU A 10 -22.46 18.54 2.35
C LEU A 10 -21.19 19.23 1.82
N PRO A 11 -20.95 20.50 2.15
CA PRO A 11 -19.68 21.14 1.89
C PRO A 11 -18.54 20.44 2.63
N LEU A 12 -17.36 20.46 2.04
CA LEU A 12 -16.12 19.99 2.64
C LEU A 12 -15.05 21.08 2.48
N LEU A 13 -14.42 21.44 3.59
CA LEU A 13 -13.23 22.28 3.59
C LEU A 13 -12.03 21.36 3.84
N GLU A 14 -11.20 21.21 2.82
CA GLU A 14 -10.04 20.34 2.83
C GLU A 14 -8.76 21.17 2.97
N SER A 15 -7.74 20.63 3.63
CA SER A 15 -6.47 21.33 3.81
C SER A 15 -5.32 20.39 4.13
N GLY A 16 -4.14 20.70 3.59
CA GLY A 16 -2.91 19.93 3.81
C GLY A 16 -1.72 20.82 4.17
N THR A 17 -0.74 20.24 4.87
CA THR A 17 0.53 20.89 5.20
C THR A 17 1.70 19.94 4.99
N MET A 18 2.82 20.47 4.48
CA MET A 18 4.10 19.79 4.39
C MET A 18 5.24 20.79 4.61
N GLY A 19 5.80 20.79 5.82
CA GLY A 19 6.81 21.75 6.26
C GLY A 19 6.28 23.18 6.16
N THR A 20 6.91 24.02 5.34
CA THR A 20 6.48 25.41 5.10
C THR A 20 5.38 25.54 4.04
N LYS A 21 5.05 24.45 3.33
CA LYS A 21 4.04 24.43 2.27
C LYS A 21 2.67 24.06 2.86
N GLY A 22 1.62 24.60 2.28
CA GLY A 22 0.26 24.15 2.59
C GLY A 22 -0.74 24.56 1.53
N ASN A 23 -1.91 23.94 1.57
CA ASN A 23 -3.01 24.22 0.66
C ASN A 23 -4.37 24.14 1.37
N THR A 24 -5.35 24.83 0.81
CA THR A 24 -6.77 24.72 1.15
C THR A 24 -7.59 24.49 -0.10
N GLN A 25 -8.62 23.66 -0.01
CA GLN A 25 -9.56 23.41 -1.10
C GLN A 25 -10.99 23.46 -0.58
N VAL A 26 -11.85 24.16 -1.31
CA VAL A 26 -13.28 24.22 -1.00
C VAL A 26 -14.03 23.31 -1.95
N ILE A 27 -14.78 22.38 -1.37
CA ILE A 27 -15.70 21.50 -2.09
C ILE A 27 -17.12 21.90 -1.70
N TYR A 28 -17.89 22.40 -2.66
CA TYR A 28 -19.22 22.95 -2.43
C TYR A 28 -20.28 22.25 -3.30
N PRO A 29 -21.39 21.76 -2.70
CA PRO A 29 -22.42 21.02 -3.41
C PRO A 29 -22.99 21.75 -4.62
N HIS A 30 -23.17 21.01 -5.72
CA HIS A 30 -23.71 21.48 -7.00
C HIS A 30 -22.91 22.61 -7.68
N LEU A 31 -21.71 22.93 -7.19
CA LEU A 31 -20.90 24.04 -7.68
C LEU A 31 -19.52 23.57 -8.14
N THR A 32 -18.75 22.95 -7.25
CA THR A 32 -17.34 22.62 -7.50
C THR A 32 -17.13 21.14 -7.78
N GLU A 33 -15.97 20.80 -8.31
CA GLU A 33 -15.49 19.42 -8.29
C GLU A 33 -15.26 18.92 -6.85
N SER A 34 -14.97 17.62 -6.72
CA SER A 34 -14.64 16.99 -5.44
C SER A 34 -13.12 16.84 -5.27
N TYR A 35 -12.66 16.53 -4.06
CA TYR A 35 -11.22 16.30 -3.81
C TYR A 35 -10.67 15.17 -4.71
N SER A 36 -11.46 14.10 -4.90
CA SER A 36 -11.08 12.94 -5.70
C SER A 36 -11.14 13.18 -7.23
N SER A 37 -11.54 14.37 -7.67
CA SER A 37 -11.60 14.72 -9.11
C SER A 37 -10.22 15.06 -9.67
N SER A 38 -9.30 15.50 -8.81
CA SER A 38 -7.90 15.75 -9.12
C SER A 38 -7.02 14.60 -8.61
N ALA A 39 -5.96 14.28 -9.35
CA ALA A 39 -4.95 13.33 -8.92
C ALA A 39 -3.70 14.09 -8.44
N ASP A 40 -3.30 13.84 -7.19
CA ASP A 40 -2.01 14.27 -6.69
C ASP A 40 -0.89 13.44 -7.35
N PRO A 41 0.33 14.00 -7.50
CA PRO A 41 1.47 13.24 -7.98
C PRO A 41 1.70 12.02 -7.08
N VAL A 42 1.73 10.83 -7.68
CA VAL A 42 2.07 9.60 -6.95
C VAL A 42 3.54 9.65 -6.57
N ASP A 43 3.87 9.26 -5.34
CA ASP A 43 5.25 9.11 -4.91
C ASP A 43 5.99 8.14 -5.85
N LYS A 44 7.18 8.53 -6.30
CA LYS A 44 7.98 7.68 -7.19
C LYS A 44 8.52 6.51 -6.38
N GLU A 45 8.02 5.31 -6.66
CA GLU A 45 8.58 4.08 -6.10
C GLU A 45 10.01 3.86 -6.60
N ILE A 46 10.90 3.47 -5.69
CA ILE A 46 12.29 3.15 -6.03
C ILE A 46 12.28 1.78 -6.75
N PRO A 47 12.89 1.64 -7.93
CA PRO A 47 12.93 0.37 -8.63
C PRO A 47 13.57 -0.74 -7.77
N ILE A 48 12.96 -1.93 -7.76
CA ILE A 48 13.43 -3.08 -6.95
C ILE A 48 14.90 -3.42 -7.22
N CYS A 49 15.36 -3.31 -8.48
CA CYS A 49 16.77 -3.56 -8.82
C CYS A 49 17.73 -2.54 -8.19
N THR A 50 17.28 -1.30 -8.01
CA THR A 50 18.05 -0.23 -7.35
C THR A 50 18.18 -0.54 -5.86
N LEU A 51 17.09 -0.96 -5.20
CA LEU A 51 17.13 -1.37 -3.79
C LEU A 51 17.98 -2.63 -3.59
N LYS A 52 17.78 -3.67 -4.42
CA LYS A 52 18.44 -4.98 -4.26
C LYS A 52 19.93 -4.98 -4.62
N ASN A 53 20.34 -4.29 -5.69
CA ASN A 53 21.68 -4.47 -6.27
C ASN A 53 22.43 -3.17 -6.59
N PHE A 54 21.74 -2.08 -6.91
CA PHE A 54 22.41 -0.87 -7.44
C PHE A 54 21.99 0.42 -6.72
N PRO A 55 22.14 0.51 -5.37
CA PRO A 55 21.90 1.76 -4.67
C PRO A 55 22.96 2.80 -5.07
N ASN A 56 22.56 4.07 -5.08
CA ASN A 56 23.44 5.19 -5.39
C ASN A 56 23.19 6.43 -4.51
N GLU A 57 22.09 6.43 -3.77
CA GLU A 57 21.74 7.45 -2.80
C GLU A 57 21.38 6.80 -1.45
N ILE A 58 21.55 7.57 -0.38
CA ILE A 58 21.32 7.10 0.99
C ILE A 58 19.87 6.68 1.24
N HIS A 59 18.90 7.27 0.53
CA HIS A 59 17.49 6.90 0.69
C HIS A 59 17.21 5.48 0.13
N HIS A 60 17.97 5.02 -0.88
CA HIS A 60 17.90 3.64 -1.37
C HIS A 60 18.38 2.64 -0.31
N THR A 61 19.49 2.94 0.38
CA THR A 61 20.04 2.05 1.41
C THR A 61 19.20 2.07 2.69
N ILE A 62 18.56 3.20 3.02
CA ILE A 62 17.62 3.29 4.15
C ILE A 62 16.37 2.46 3.88
N GLN A 63 15.77 2.56 2.69
CA GLN A 63 14.61 1.73 2.32
C GLN A 63 15.00 0.24 2.34
N TRP A 64 16.14 -0.12 1.77
CA TRP A 64 16.65 -1.50 1.84
C TRP A 64 16.84 -1.99 3.29
N ALA A 65 17.36 -1.15 4.18
CA ALA A 65 17.56 -1.50 5.58
C ALA A 65 16.22 -1.65 6.34
N ARG A 66 15.20 -0.86 5.96
CA ARG A 66 13.84 -0.99 6.47
C ARG A 66 13.20 -2.32 6.04
N ASP A 67 13.32 -2.67 4.77
CA ASP A 67 12.84 -3.95 4.23
C ASP A 67 13.57 -5.13 4.89
N LEU A 68 14.88 -4.98 5.15
CA LEU A 68 15.68 -5.98 5.86
C LEU A 68 15.20 -6.17 7.30
N PHE A 69 14.89 -5.08 8.01
CA PHE A 69 14.34 -5.13 9.36
C PHE A 69 13.03 -5.93 9.40
N GLU A 70 12.10 -5.62 8.50
CA GLU A 70 10.81 -6.34 8.44
C GLU A 70 11.00 -7.80 8.05
N GLY A 71 11.88 -8.07 7.08
CA GLY A 71 12.24 -9.41 6.64
C GLY A 71 12.90 -10.28 7.71
N PHE A 72 13.54 -9.67 8.71
CA PHE A 72 14.17 -10.38 9.82
C PHE A 72 13.29 -10.53 11.05
N PHE A 73 12.58 -9.46 11.42
CA PHE A 73 12.00 -9.32 12.76
C PHE A 73 10.47 -9.26 12.77
N THR A 74 9.83 -9.06 11.62
CA THR A 74 8.36 -8.92 11.51
C THR A 74 7.76 -10.07 10.70
N ASN A 75 8.07 -10.12 9.40
CA ASN A 75 7.41 -11.02 8.44
C ASN A 75 7.53 -12.51 8.81
N PRO A 76 8.73 -13.03 9.17
CA PRO A 76 8.85 -14.43 9.56
C PRO A 76 8.02 -14.77 10.81
N ALA A 77 7.96 -13.83 11.76
CA ALA A 77 7.25 -14.00 13.02
C ALA A 77 5.74 -14.08 12.81
N GLU A 78 5.19 -13.15 12.02
CA GLU A 78 3.78 -13.13 11.65
C GLU A 78 3.38 -14.38 10.88
N THR A 79 4.18 -14.76 9.88
CA THR A 79 3.95 -15.95 9.06
C THR A 79 3.92 -17.21 9.91
N VAL A 80 4.90 -17.38 10.80
CA VAL A 80 4.95 -18.48 11.76
C VAL A 80 3.74 -18.47 12.70
N ASN A 81 3.38 -17.30 13.24
CA ASN A 81 2.28 -17.18 14.18
C ASN A 81 0.91 -17.46 13.54
N GLN A 82 0.72 -17.07 12.28
CA GLN A 82 -0.47 -17.43 11.49
C GLN A 82 -0.55 -18.95 11.28
N TYR A 83 0.56 -19.57 10.88
CA TYR A 83 0.65 -21.03 10.71
C TYR A 83 0.38 -21.79 12.02
N LEU A 84 0.94 -21.33 13.15
CA LEU A 84 0.72 -21.95 14.46
C LEU A 84 -0.70 -21.71 15.01
N SER A 85 -1.39 -20.65 14.59
CA SER A 85 -2.74 -20.32 15.06
C SER A 85 -3.83 -21.07 14.32
N ASP A 86 -3.70 -21.22 12.99
CA ASP A 86 -4.67 -21.88 12.13
C ASP A 86 -3.94 -22.59 10.98
N GLU A 87 -3.36 -23.76 11.28
CA GLU A 87 -2.62 -24.54 10.30
C GLU A 87 -3.49 -24.93 9.10
N ARG A 88 -4.71 -25.43 9.34
CA ARG A 88 -5.56 -25.94 8.27
C ARG A 88 -5.99 -24.83 7.32
N GLY A 89 -6.47 -23.71 7.86
CA GLY A 89 -6.84 -22.56 7.04
C GLY A 89 -5.63 -21.90 6.39
N PHE A 90 -4.46 -21.89 7.04
CA PHE A 90 -3.22 -21.40 6.44
C PHE A 90 -2.79 -22.22 5.23
N LEU A 91 -2.75 -23.55 5.36
CA LEU A 91 -2.42 -24.45 4.24
C LEU A 91 -3.44 -24.37 3.11
N GLN A 92 -4.74 -24.26 3.42
CA GLN A 92 -5.79 -24.08 2.42
C GLN A 92 -5.65 -22.76 1.64
N ARG A 93 -5.23 -21.66 2.30
CA ARG A 93 -4.93 -20.40 1.60
C ARG A 93 -3.69 -20.53 0.71
N LEU A 94 -2.67 -21.25 1.16
CA LEU A 94 -1.47 -21.51 0.36
C LEU A 94 -1.75 -22.34 -0.89
N GLU A 95 -2.72 -23.25 -0.87
CA GLU A 95 -3.11 -24.04 -2.05
C GLU A 95 -3.63 -23.18 -3.21
N GLN A 96 -4.06 -21.94 -2.96
CA GLN A 96 -4.48 -20.98 -4.00
C GLN A 96 -3.31 -20.25 -4.66
N MET A 97 -2.09 -20.40 -4.13
CA MET A 97 -0.87 -19.77 -4.63
C MET A 97 -0.09 -20.70 -5.54
N ASN A 98 0.83 -20.14 -6.35
CA ASN A 98 1.72 -20.96 -7.18
C ASN A 98 2.71 -21.77 -6.30
N VAL A 99 3.28 -22.84 -6.86
CA VAL A 99 4.13 -23.78 -6.11
C VAL A 99 5.37 -23.09 -5.55
N GLY A 100 6.02 -22.21 -6.33
CA GLY A 100 7.21 -21.47 -5.88
C GLY A 100 6.95 -20.59 -4.65
N GLN A 101 5.83 -19.86 -4.62
CA GLN A 101 5.42 -19.05 -3.47
C GLN A 101 5.16 -19.91 -2.23
N ARG A 102 4.52 -21.08 -2.42
CA ARG A 102 4.26 -22.03 -1.33
C ARG A 102 5.55 -22.56 -0.72
N VAL A 103 6.50 -22.98 -1.57
CA VAL A 103 7.83 -23.42 -1.12
C VAL A 103 8.51 -22.31 -0.35
N HIS A 104 8.55 -21.09 -0.89
CA HIS A 104 9.18 -19.94 -0.23
C HIS A 104 8.65 -19.70 1.19
N ILE A 105 7.33 -19.63 1.34
CA ILE A 105 6.67 -19.37 2.63
C ILE A 105 6.93 -20.51 3.62
N LEU A 106 6.79 -21.77 3.18
CA LEU A 106 6.99 -22.91 4.06
C LEU A 106 8.46 -23.09 4.47
N THR A 107 9.40 -22.83 3.57
CA THR A 107 10.84 -22.83 3.88
C THR A 107 11.20 -21.73 4.87
N GLN A 108 10.57 -20.55 4.79
CA GLN A 108 10.73 -19.50 5.81
C GLN A 108 10.24 -19.97 7.18
N ILE A 109 9.10 -20.64 7.26
CA ILE A 109 8.57 -21.22 8.52
C ILE A 109 9.54 -22.28 9.06
N GLU A 110 10.01 -23.19 8.20
CA GLU A 110 10.95 -24.25 8.59
C GLU A 110 12.26 -23.66 9.13
N ARG A 111 12.82 -22.65 8.46
CA ARG A 111 14.00 -21.93 8.92
C ARG A 111 13.78 -21.28 10.28
N ALA A 112 12.68 -20.55 10.44
CA ALA A 112 12.39 -19.83 11.67
C ALA A 112 12.13 -20.76 12.87
N LEU A 113 11.52 -21.92 12.64
CA LEU A 113 11.13 -22.84 13.72
C LEU A 113 12.15 -23.93 14.03
N ILE A 114 12.92 -24.38 13.02
CA ILE A 114 13.74 -25.58 13.11
C ILE A 114 15.21 -25.27 12.83
N GLN A 115 15.55 -24.75 11.65
CA GLN A 115 16.94 -24.69 11.21
C GLN A 115 17.75 -23.57 11.89
N GLU A 116 17.14 -22.40 12.09
CA GLU A 116 17.81 -21.19 12.59
C GLU A 116 17.23 -20.70 13.92
N ARG A 117 16.55 -21.59 14.65
CA ARG A 117 16.02 -21.27 15.98
C ARG A 117 17.17 -21.16 16.99
N PRO A 118 17.38 -20.01 17.65
CA PRO A 118 18.42 -19.86 18.66
C PRO A 118 18.10 -20.70 19.91
N SER A 119 19.11 -21.39 20.44
CA SER A 119 19.02 -22.10 21.73
C SER A 119 19.35 -21.19 22.92
N GLY A 120 20.14 -20.15 22.67
CA GLY A 120 20.54 -19.15 23.67
C GLY A 120 20.91 -17.80 23.04
N PRO A 121 21.24 -16.79 23.87
CA PRO A 121 21.59 -15.46 23.37
C PRO A 121 22.90 -15.42 22.58
N GLU A 122 23.83 -16.37 22.80
CA GLU A 122 25.07 -16.51 22.02
C GLU A 122 24.78 -16.83 20.55
N ASP A 123 23.76 -17.66 20.28
CA ASP A 123 23.32 -17.98 18.92
C ASP A 123 22.76 -16.75 18.20
N CYS A 124 22.13 -15.82 18.92
CA CYS A 124 21.67 -14.56 18.35
C CYS A 124 22.84 -13.67 17.90
N ILE A 125 23.95 -13.66 18.64
CA ILE A 125 25.19 -12.95 18.26
C ILE A 125 25.81 -13.61 17.03
N LYS A 126 25.91 -14.95 17.01
CA LYS A 126 26.40 -15.72 15.86
C LYS A 126 25.57 -15.44 14.61
N TRP A 127 24.25 -15.50 14.73
CA TRP A 127 23.31 -15.18 13.65
C TRP A 127 23.54 -13.77 13.11
N ALA A 128 23.64 -12.77 13.98
CA ALA A 128 23.88 -11.39 13.58
C ALA A 128 25.24 -11.20 12.86
N ARG A 129 26.31 -11.83 13.35
CA ARG A 129 27.64 -11.79 12.72
C ARG A 129 27.66 -12.48 11.35
N LEU A 130 26.94 -13.59 11.18
CA LEU A 130 26.82 -14.28 9.90
C LEU A 130 25.98 -13.47 8.91
N ASN A 131 24.94 -12.77 9.36
CA ASN A 131 24.18 -11.85 8.50
C ASN A 131 25.02 -10.65 8.07
N PHE A 132 25.90 -10.12 8.93
CA PHE A 132 26.87 -9.11 8.49
C PHE A 132 27.71 -9.65 7.31
N GLN A 133 28.23 -10.87 7.46
CA GLN A 133 29.03 -11.51 6.41
C GLN A 133 28.24 -11.67 5.13
N GLU A 134 26.99 -12.13 5.23
CA GLU A 134 26.17 -12.40 4.06
C GLU A 134 25.86 -11.12 3.26
N TYR A 135 25.37 -10.08 3.94
CA TYR A 135 24.83 -8.90 3.24
C TYR A 135 25.88 -7.87 2.83
N PHE A 136 26.98 -7.72 3.58
CA PHE A 136 27.98 -6.68 3.34
C PHE A 136 29.29 -7.21 2.76
N HIS A 137 29.48 -8.54 2.73
CA HIS A 137 30.62 -9.19 2.11
C HIS A 137 30.20 -10.18 1.02
N ASN A 138 29.53 -11.29 1.35
CA ASN A 138 29.28 -12.39 0.41
C ASN A 138 28.39 -11.98 -0.78
N ALA A 139 27.29 -11.30 -0.52
CA ALA A 139 26.38 -10.82 -1.57
C ALA A 139 27.10 -9.84 -2.50
N ILE A 140 27.99 -9.00 -1.97
CA ILE A 140 28.79 -8.05 -2.74
C ILE A 140 29.88 -8.77 -3.54
N ALA A 141 30.57 -9.74 -2.93
CA ALA A 141 31.56 -10.57 -3.61
C ALA A 141 30.92 -11.39 -4.75
N GLN A 142 29.71 -11.91 -4.54
CA GLN A 142 28.92 -12.58 -5.57
C GLN A 142 28.54 -11.63 -6.70
N LEU A 143 28.14 -10.40 -6.37
CA LEU A 143 27.81 -9.38 -7.36
C LEU A 143 29.03 -9.00 -8.20
N LEU A 144 30.19 -8.79 -7.58
CA LEU A 144 31.46 -8.50 -8.26
C LEU A 144 31.99 -9.68 -9.08
N HIS A 145 31.74 -10.92 -8.65
CA HIS A 145 32.09 -12.10 -9.43
C HIS A 145 31.30 -12.16 -10.75
N MET A 146 30.03 -11.77 -10.73
CA MET A 146 29.19 -11.76 -11.93
C MET A 146 29.35 -10.51 -12.77
N PHE A 147 29.65 -9.38 -12.15
CA PHE A 147 29.91 -8.12 -12.83
C PHE A 147 31.25 -7.53 -12.37
N PRO A 148 32.38 -7.99 -12.96
CA PRO A 148 33.72 -7.49 -12.63
C PRO A 148 33.84 -5.97 -12.79
N GLU A 149 34.78 -5.36 -12.05
CA GLU A 149 34.96 -3.90 -12.03
C GLU A 149 35.23 -3.29 -13.41
N ASP A 150 35.92 -4.04 -14.26
CA ASP A 150 36.34 -3.67 -15.62
C ASP A 150 35.32 -4.08 -16.70
N GLN A 151 34.19 -4.69 -16.32
CA GLN A 151 33.19 -5.15 -17.27
C GLN A 151 32.64 -4.00 -18.11
N VAL A 152 32.53 -4.27 -19.41
CA VAL A 152 31.90 -3.39 -20.40
C VAL A 152 30.60 -4.01 -20.91
N THR A 153 29.64 -3.16 -21.24
CA THR A 153 28.40 -3.55 -21.91
C THR A 153 28.65 -3.80 -23.39
N ASP A 154 27.68 -4.38 -24.10
CA ASP A 154 27.75 -4.64 -25.55
C ASP A 154 28.03 -3.38 -26.39
N LEU A 155 27.72 -2.20 -25.84
CA LEU A 155 27.97 -0.89 -26.45
C LEU A 155 29.37 -0.32 -26.11
N GLY A 156 30.24 -1.10 -25.45
CA GLY A 156 31.59 -0.70 -25.08
C GLY A 156 31.68 0.29 -23.91
N MET A 157 30.57 0.58 -23.23
CA MET A 157 30.55 1.44 -22.04
C MET A 157 30.81 0.62 -20.77
N LYS A 158 31.48 1.20 -19.77
CA LYS A 158 31.67 0.53 -18.46
C LYS A 158 30.31 0.20 -17.82
N PHE A 159 30.16 -1.05 -17.37
CA PHE A 159 28.95 -1.51 -16.67
C PHE A 159 28.70 -0.68 -15.40
N TRP A 160 29.76 -0.45 -14.61
CA TRP A 160 29.75 0.40 -13.43
C TRP A 160 29.95 1.87 -13.82
N SER A 161 28.88 2.51 -14.28
CA SER A 161 28.87 3.93 -14.63
C SER A 161 27.51 4.59 -14.34
N GLY A 162 27.50 5.93 -14.29
CA GLY A 162 26.29 6.71 -14.04
C GLY A 162 25.66 6.39 -12.67
N SER A 163 24.46 5.81 -12.69
CA SER A 163 23.70 5.42 -11.50
C SER A 163 24.17 4.10 -10.86
N LYS A 164 25.04 3.33 -11.52
CA LYS A 164 25.59 2.06 -10.99
C LYS A 164 26.97 2.31 -10.39
N ARG A 165 27.02 2.41 -9.07
CA ARG A 165 28.28 2.55 -8.31
C ARG A 165 28.89 1.17 -8.11
N CYS A 166 30.16 1.00 -8.46
CA CYS A 166 30.87 -0.26 -8.21
C CYS A 166 31.03 -0.46 -6.70
N PRO A 167 30.54 -1.57 -6.11
CA PRO A 167 30.66 -1.80 -4.69
C PRO A 167 32.04 -2.39 -4.34
N HIS A 168 32.37 -2.39 -3.05
CA HIS A 168 33.48 -3.17 -2.49
C HIS A 168 32.99 -3.94 -1.27
N VAL A 169 33.64 -5.07 -0.98
CA VAL A 169 33.32 -5.92 0.17
C VAL A 169 33.74 -5.26 1.48
N LEU A 170 33.01 -5.50 2.56
CA LEU A 170 33.40 -5.06 3.90
C LEU A 170 33.92 -6.21 4.74
N GLU A 171 35.09 -6.00 5.34
CA GLU A 171 35.61 -6.86 6.39
C GLU A 171 35.08 -6.43 7.76
N PHE A 172 34.60 -7.39 8.54
CA PHE A 172 34.03 -7.09 9.84
C PHE A 172 35.09 -6.57 10.81
N ASN A 173 34.83 -5.42 11.45
CA ASN A 173 35.69 -4.85 12.47
C ASN A 173 34.86 -4.36 13.67
N PRO A 174 34.96 -5.00 14.85
CA PRO A 174 34.17 -4.61 16.02
C PRO A 174 34.54 -3.24 16.62
N GLN A 175 35.64 -2.62 16.17
CA GLN A 175 36.02 -1.27 16.59
C GLN A 175 35.36 -0.19 15.73
N LYS A 176 34.84 -0.54 14.55
CA LYS A 176 34.04 0.40 13.75
C LYS A 176 32.62 0.48 14.33
N PRO A 177 32.11 1.68 14.67
CA PRO A 177 30.80 1.83 15.31
C PRO A 177 29.67 1.16 14.54
N GLU A 178 29.57 1.34 13.22
CA GLU A 178 28.45 0.79 12.44
C GLU A 178 28.49 -0.73 12.32
N HIS A 179 29.68 -1.31 12.20
CA HIS A 179 29.86 -2.77 12.19
C HIS A 179 29.41 -3.36 13.53
N PHE A 180 29.84 -2.75 14.64
CA PHE A 180 29.43 -3.15 15.97
C PHE A 180 27.92 -2.99 16.18
N ASN A 181 27.37 -1.81 15.87
CA ASN A 181 25.97 -1.47 16.08
C ASN A 181 25.03 -2.40 15.30
N PHE A 182 25.39 -2.78 14.07
CA PHE A 182 24.62 -3.74 13.29
C PHE A 182 24.51 -5.08 14.02
N VAL A 183 25.64 -5.67 14.42
CA VAL A 183 25.64 -6.99 15.07
C VAL A 183 24.99 -6.91 16.45
N TRP A 184 25.26 -5.83 17.19
CA TRP A 184 24.69 -5.55 18.51
C TRP A 184 23.16 -5.47 18.45
N SER A 185 22.61 -4.52 17.69
CA SER A 185 21.16 -4.33 17.58
C SER A 185 20.46 -5.55 16.97
N ALA A 186 21.02 -6.16 15.91
CA ALA A 186 20.45 -7.35 15.29
C ALA A 186 20.35 -8.54 16.25
N SER A 187 21.37 -8.74 17.12
CA SER A 187 21.35 -9.82 18.12
C SER A 187 20.29 -9.60 19.19
N ILE A 188 20.08 -8.36 19.63
CA ILE A 188 19.06 -8.00 20.63
C ILE A 188 17.66 -8.21 20.05
N LEU A 189 17.42 -7.71 18.83
CA LEU A 189 16.15 -7.88 18.13
C LEU A 189 15.86 -9.36 17.83
N ARG A 190 16.88 -10.13 17.46
CA ARG A 190 16.75 -11.59 17.29
C ARG A 190 16.40 -12.28 18.61
N ALA A 191 17.00 -11.87 19.72
CA ALA A 191 16.67 -12.43 21.03
C ALA A 191 15.22 -12.09 21.42
N GLN A 192 14.78 -10.84 21.22
CA GLN A 192 13.40 -10.40 21.46
C GLN A 192 12.39 -11.20 20.63
N LEU A 193 12.66 -11.41 19.33
CA LEU A 193 11.83 -12.20 18.42
C LEU A 193 11.54 -13.62 18.95
N TYR A 194 12.53 -14.24 19.61
CA TYR A 194 12.43 -15.60 20.16
C TYR A 194 12.14 -15.63 21.67
N ASN A 195 11.85 -14.48 22.30
CA ASN A 195 11.64 -14.33 23.75
C ASN A 195 12.84 -14.82 24.60
N ILE A 196 14.07 -14.57 24.12
CA ILE A 196 15.33 -14.89 24.79
C ILE A 196 15.87 -13.60 25.44
N THR A 197 16.46 -13.73 26.64
CA THR A 197 17.13 -12.59 27.30
C THR A 197 18.49 -12.31 26.63
N PRO A 198 18.72 -11.12 26.04
CA PRO A 198 19.96 -10.81 25.33
C PRO A 198 21.16 -10.58 26.26
N ILE A 199 22.38 -10.76 25.73
CA ILE A 199 23.62 -10.42 26.43
C ILE A 199 23.89 -8.91 26.30
N MET A 200 23.52 -8.14 27.32
CA MET A 200 23.71 -6.68 27.35
C MET A 200 25.08 -6.24 27.90
N ASN A 201 25.90 -7.17 28.41
CA ASN A 201 27.25 -6.84 28.88
C ASN A 201 28.22 -6.81 27.69
N LYS A 202 28.72 -5.63 27.33
CA LYS A 202 29.63 -5.43 26.18
C LYS A 202 30.87 -6.33 26.20
N LYS A 203 31.47 -6.60 27.36
CA LYS A 203 32.66 -7.48 27.45
C LYS A 203 32.30 -8.93 27.12
N LYS A 204 31.20 -9.44 27.67
CA LYS A 204 30.71 -10.80 27.37
C LYS A 204 30.31 -10.92 25.90
N PHE A 205 29.60 -9.92 25.37
CA PHE A 205 29.21 -9.89 23.97
C PHE A 205 30.41 -9.98 23.02
N LEU A 206 31.46 -9.18 23.27
CA LEU A 206 32.68 -9.19 22.45
C LEU A 206 33.44 -10.51 22.54
N ALA A 207 33.44 -11.16 23.71
CA ALA A 207 34.06 -12.48 23.86
C ALA A 207 33.37 -13.52 22.97
N VAL A 208 32.03 -13.63 23.05
CA VAL A 208 31.24 -14.54 22.21
C VAL A 208 31.41 -14.21 20.73
N LEU A 209 31.38 -12.92 20.37
CA LEU A 209 31.54 -12.46 19.00
C LEU A 209 32.89 -12.87 18.40
N SER A 210 33.96 -12.88 19.20
CA SER A 210 35.30 -13.27 18.74
C SER A 210 35.45 -14.77 18.47
N GLU A 211 34.58 -15.60 19.06
CA GLU A 211 34.56 -17.06 18.87
C GLU A 211 33.72 -17.48 17.66
N VAL A 212 33.02 -16.55 17.01
CA VAL A 212 32.18 -16.86 15.85
C VAL A 212 33.03 -17.22 14.64
N GLU A 213 33.01 -18.50 14.26
CA GLU A 213 33.59 -18.98 13.01
C GLU A 213 32.74 -18.51 11.82
N VAL A 214 33.40 -17.85 10.87
CA VAL A 214 32.79 -17.31 9.66
C VAL A 214 33.22 -18.15 8.46
N PRO A 215 32.29 -18.81 7.76
CA PRO A 215 32.64 -19.60 6.58
C PRO A 215 33.24 -18.74 5.47
N GLU A 216 34.25 -19.26 4.80
CA GLU A 216 34.85 -18.62 3.63
C GLU A 216 33.85 -18.57 2.46
N PHE A 217 33.77 -17.42 1.79
CA PHE A 217 32.88 -17.23 0.65
C PHE A 217 33.39 -18.00 -0.59
N LYS A 218 32.47 -18.70 -1.27
CA LYS A 218 32.72 -19.37 -2.54
C LYS A 218 31.70 -18.90 -3.58
N PRO A 219 32.12 -18.28 -4.70
CA PRO A 219 31.21 -17.80 -5.73
C PRO A 219 30.39 -18.93 -6.34
N ARG A 220 29.12 -18.65 -6.64
CA ARG A 220 28.22 -19.57 -7.34
C ARG A 220 28.02 -19.11 -8.78
N SER A 221 28.22 -20.02 -9.75
CA SER A 221 28.10 -19.68 -11.18
C SER A 221 26.66 -19.64 -11.71
N ASN A 222 25.69 -20.22 -11.00
CA ASN A 222 24.31 -20.38 -11.48
C ASN A 222 23.34 -19.29 -11.00
N VAL A 223 23.84 -18.23 -10.37
CA VAL A 223 23.00 -17.16 -9.82
C VAL A 223 22.64 -16.18 -10.94
N LYS A 224 21.36 -15.84 -11.11
CA LYS A 224 20.93 -14.76 -12.01
C LYS A 224 20.62 -13.52 -11.19
N ILE A 225 21.35 -12.43 -11.40
CA ILE A 225 21.02 -11.12 -10.83
C ILE A 225 20.37 -10.27 -11.92
N ALA A 226 19.17 -9.78 -11.64
CA ALA A 226 18.50 -8.82 -12.52
C ALA A 226 19.21 -7.47 -12.51
N VAL A 227 19.58 -7.01 -13.71
CA VAL A 227 20.16 -5.69 -13.96
C VAL A 227 19.06 -4.65 -14.21
N THR A 228 17.93 -5.09 -14.77
CA THR A 228 16.77 -4.26 -15.08
C THR A 228 15.54 -4.66 -14.27
N GLU A 229 14.57 -3.76 -14.15
CA GLU A 229 13.29 -4.06 -13.49
C GLU A 229 12.49 -5.13 -14.27
N SER A 230 12.58 -5.11 -15.60
CA SER A 230 11.98 -6.13 -16.47
C SER A 230 12.53 -7.51 -16.20
N GLU A 231 13.86 -7.65 -16.04
CA GLU A 231 14.49 -8.92 -15.66
C GLU A 231 14.10 -9.35 -14.25
N ALA A 232 13.99 -8.42 -13.29
CA ALA A 232 13.58 -8.73 -11.92
C ALA A 232 12.16 -9.33 -11.91
N LYS A 233 11.23 -8.74 -12.65
CA LYS A 233 9.85 -9.23 -12.81
C LYS A 233 9.78 -10.58 -13.55
N GLN A 234 10.75 -10.88 -14.41
CA GLN A 234 10.83 -12.17 -15.10
C GLN A 234 11.37 -13.28 -14.19
N LEU A 235 12.37 -12.97 -13.36
CA LEU A 235 12.90 -13.92 -12.37
C LEU A 235 11.88 -14.30 -11.29
N GLU A 236 10.94 -13.41 -10.95
CA GLU A 236 9.84 -13.72 -10.03
C GLU A 236 8.78 -14.67 -10.64
N LYS A 237 8.80 -14.87 -11.96
CA LYS A 237 7.82 -15.69 -12.69
C LYS A 237 8.36 -17.02 -13.22
N SER A 238 9.66 -17.30 -13.08
CA SER A 238 10.20 -18.59 -13.50
C SER A 238 9.81 -19.66 -12.48
N ASP A 239 8.84 -20.50 -12.84
CA ASP A 239 8.55 -21.75 -12.16
C ASP A 239 9.76 -22.69 -12.33
N ASP A 240 10.35 -23.11 -11.22
CA ASP A 240 11.47 -24.05 -11.18
C ASP A 240 10.90 -25.48 -11.07
N ASP A 241 11.25 -26.38 -12.00
CA ASP A 241 10.74 -27.77 -12.05
C ASP A 241 11.10 -28.60 -10.77
N ASP A 242 12.01 -28.11 -9.92
CA ASP A 242 12.39 -28.73 -8.62
C ASP A 242 11.46 -28.34 -7.44
N CYS A 243 10.50 -27.44 -7.65
CA CYS A 243 9.69 -26.88 -6.57
C CYS A 243 8.78 -27.92 -5.89
N ASP A 244 8.26 -28.92 -6.62
CA ASP A 244 7.34 -29.91 -6.05
C ASP A 244 8.02 -30.85 -5.05
N ALA A 245 9.24 -31.29 -5.35
CA ALA A 245 10.01 -32.15 -4.46
C ALA A 245 10.41 -31.40 -3.17
N GLN A 246 10.83 -30.14 -3.32
CA GLN A 246 11.13 -29.27 -2.19
C GLN A 246 9.90 -29.02 -1.32
N LEU A 247 8.74 -28.76 -1.94
CA LEU A 247 7.48 -28.55 -1.22
C LEU A 247 7.12 -29.75 -0.35
N GLN A 248 7.19 -30.97 -0.91
CA GLN A 248 6.92 -32.20 -0.16
C GLN A 248 7.89 -32.37 1.02
N SER A 249 9.19 -32.13 0.79
CA SER A 249 10.22 -32.22 1.83
C SER A 249 9.92 -31.29 3.01
N VAL A 250 9.68 -30.01 2.74
CA VAL A 250 9.40 -29.00 3.76
C VAL A 250 8.12 -29.32 4.53
N MET A 251 7.06 -29.75 3.83
CA MET A 251 5.81 -30.15 4.47
C MET A 251 5.99 -31.34 5.43
N VAL A 252 6.78 -32.35 5.04
CA VAL A 252 7.08 -33.51 5.90
C VAL A 252 7.86 -33.08 7.14
N THR A 253 8.85 -32.19 6.99
CA THR A 253 9.63 -31.67 8.12
C THR A 253 8.75 -30.90 9.10
N LEU A 254 7.90 -29.99 8.60
CA LEU A 254 6.96 -29.22 9.41
C LEU A 254 5.87 -30.09 10.09
N ALA A 255 5.46 -31.18 9.45
CA ALA A 255 4.49 -32.12 10.00
C ALA A 255 5.06 -32.96 11.15
N LYS A 256 6.36 -33.29 11.11
CA LYS A 256 7.06 -34.04 12.17
C LYS A 256 7.33 -33.20 13.43
N MET A 257 7.29 -31.88 13.32
CA MET A 257 7.58 -30.98 14.44
C MET A 257 6.48 -31.05 15.51
N ASN A 258 6.88 -31.13 16.79
CA ASN A 258 5.91 -31.07 17.90
C ASN A 258 5.44 -29.62 18.12
N LYS A 259 4.28 -29.29 17.58
CA LYS A 259 3.73 -27.91 17.61
C LYS A 259 3.29 -27.46 19.00
N LYS A 260 3.01 -28.39 19.92
CA LYS A 260 2.55 -28.05 21.29
C LYS A 260 3.65 -27.49 22.18
N THR A 261 4.92 -27.75 21.85
CA THR A 261 6.09 -27.28 22.59
C THR A 261 6.69 -26.01 22.01
N VAL A 262 6.24 -25.58 20.82
CA VAL A 262 6.77 -24.41 20.14
C VAL A 262 6.04 -23.15 20.60
N GLN A 263 6.78 -22.25 21.23
CA GLN A 263 6.27 -20.93 21.59
C GLN A 263 6.09 -20.06 20.34
N ARG A 264 5.05 -19.22 20.38
CA ARG A 264 4.85 -18.16 19.39
C ARG A 264 6.05 -17.20 19.37
N LEU A 265 6.35 -16.69 18.19
CA LEU A 265 7.39 -15.68 18.01
C LEU A 265 6.81 -14.30 18.35
N ASN A 266 7.67 -13.39 18.82
CA ASN A 266 7.30 -12.01 19.07
C ASN A 266 7.59 -11.18 17.82
N ALA A 267 6.57 -10.93 16.99
CA ALA A 267 6.70 -10.06 15.83
C ALA A 267 7.04 -8.65 16.30
N ILE A 268 8.13 -8.08 15.77
CA ILE A 268 8.56 -6.74 16.15
C ILE A 268 7.89 -5.72 15.25
N ASP A 269 6.98 -4.94 15.84
CA ASP A 269 6.37 -3.79 15.18
C ASP A 269 7.35 -2.62 15.19
N PHE A 270 7.57 -2.03 14.01
CA PHE A 270 8.49 -0.92 13.89
C PHE A 270 7.97 0.34 14.60
N GLU A 271 8.61 0.66 15.71
CA GLU A 271 8.46 1.93 16.41
C GLU A 271 9.73 2.79 16.23
N LYS A 272 9.57 3.98 15.65
CA LYS A 272 10.65 4.93 15.36
C LYS A 272 10.87 5.94 16.48
N ASP A 273 9.89 6.13 17.35
CA ASP A 273 9.84 7.16 18.39
C ASP A 273 10.27 6.66 19.78
N ASP A 274 10.59 5.37 19.91
CA ASP A 274 11.27 4.81 21.07
C ASP A 274 12.75 4.58 20.77
N ASP A 275 13.62 5.34 21.44
CA ASP A 275 15.06 5.26 21.20
C ASP A 275 15.74 4.05 21.86
N THR A 276 15.02 3.31 22.71
CA THR A 276 15.52 2.18 23.52
C THR A 276 15.28 0.81 22.90
N ASN A 277 14.42 0.73 21.88
CA ASN A 277 14.02 -0.53 21.24
C ASN A 277 15.03 -1.07 20.20
N HIS A 278 16.13 -0.36 19.94
CA HIS A 278 17.16 -0.71 18.96
C HIS A 278 16.72 -0.78 17.48
N HIS A 279 15.49 -0.38 17.13
CA HIS A 279 15.01 -0.39 15.74
C HIS A 279 15.81 0.57 14.86
N MET A 280 15.88 1.83 15.28
CA MET A 280 16.61 2.86 14.56
C MET A 280 18.12 2.63 14.57
N GLU A 281 18.65 2.00 15.62
CA GLU A 281 20.06 1.60 15.68
C GLU A 281 20.38 0.56 14.60
N PHE A 282 19.55 -0.47 14.45
CA PHE A 282 19.69 -1.47 13.40
C PHE A 282 19.58 -0.85 11.99
N ILE A 283 18.51 -0.10 11.72
CA ILE A 283 18.25 0.46 10.39
C ILE A 283 19.38 1.43 9.98
N THR A 284 19.84 2.27 10.91
CA THR A 284 20.94 3.21 10.64
C THR A 284 22.23 2.46 10.34
N ALA A 285 22.60 1.48 11.16
CA ALA A 285 23.81 0.70 10.95
C ALA A 285 23.76 -0.10 9.65
N ALA A 286 22.65 -0.81 9.38
CA ALA A 286 22.48 -1.58 8.15
C ALA A 286 22.54 -0.69 6.90
N SER A 287 21.88 0.47 6.93
CA SER A 287 21.91 1.43 5.83
C SER A 287 23.32 1.98 5.61
N ASN A 288 24.01 2.40 6.67
CA ASN A 288 25.34 3.00 6.58
C ASN A 288 26.41 1.99 6.14
N LEU A 289 26.31 0.72 6.54
CA LEU A 289 27.17 -0.35 6.03
C LEU A 289 26.96 -0.59 4.53
N ARG A 290 25.71 -0.64 4.08
CA ARG A 290 25.43 -0.73 2.64
C ARG A 290 25.85 0.54 1.90
N ALA A 291 25.73 1.71 2.51
CA ALA A 291 26.25 2.94 1.95
C ALA A 291 27.78 2.87 1.80
N GLU A 292 28.50 2.32 2.78
CA GLU A 292 29.95 2.07 2.71
C GLU A 292 30.27 1.15 1.52
N ASN A 293 29.59 0.00 1.35
CA ASN A 293 29.79 -0.89 0.20
C ASN A 293 29.81 -0.13 -1.14
N TYR A 294 28.87 0.79 -1.36
CA TYR A 294 28.70 1.51 -2.63
C TYR A 294 29.34 2.92 -2.62
N SER A 295 30.16 3.24 -1.61
CA SER A 295 30.79 4.55 -1.45
C SER A 295 29.78 5.72 -1.49
N ILE A 296 28.64 5.55 -0.81
CA ILE A 296 27.57 6.54 -0.63
C ILE A 296 27.81 7.24 0.71
N ALA A 297 27.57 8.55 0.79
CA ALA A 297 27.70 9.30 2.03
C ALA A 297 26.70 8.78 3.08
N PRO A 298 27.15 8.45 4.31
CA PRO A 298 26.28 7.92 5.36
C PRO A 298 25.28 8.97 5.85
N ALA A 299 24.21 8.50 6.50
CA ALA A 299 23.25 9.35 7.22
C ALA A 299 23.40 9.17 8.73
N ASP A 300 23.13 10.24 9.47
CA ASP A 300 22.93 10.12 10.91
C ASP A 300 21.58 9.45 11.24
N ARG A 301 21.37 9.17 12.53
CA ARG A 301 20.15 8.55 13.02
C ARG A 301 18.91 9.42 12.76
N LEU A 302 19.04 10.75 12.81
CA LEU A 302 17.90 11.66 12.61
C LEU A 302 17.42 11.65 11.15
N LYS A 303 18.33 11.78 10.19
CA LYS A 303 18.03 11.68 8.76
C LYS A 303 17.51 10.29 8.41
N THR A 304 18.09 9.24 9.00
CA THR A 304 17.60 7.88 8.82
C THR A 304 16.19 7.72 9.36
N LYS A 305 15.89 8.23 10.55
CA LYS A 305 14.56 8.23 11.17
C LYS A 305 13.53 8.98 10.32
N GLN A 306 13.90 10.11 9.74
CA GLN A 306 13.04 10.88 8.85
C GLN A 306 12.61 10.05 7.63
N ILE A 307 13.56 9.39 6.98
CA ILE A 307 13.32 8.62 5.75
C ILE A 307 12.63 7.29 6.06
N ALA A 308 13.19 6.47 6.96
CA ALA A 308 12.64 5.15 7.31
C ALA A 308 11.26 5.22 7.97
N GLY A 309 10.99 6.32 8.67
CA GLY A 309 9.72 6.58 9.34
C GLY A 309 8.66 7.28 8.48
N ASN A 310 8.96 7.58 7.20
CA ASN A 310 8.12 8.39 6.33
C ASN A 310 7.61 9.66 7.03
N ILE A 311 8.50 10.35 7.75
CA ILE A 311 8.11 11.49 8.59
C ILE A 311 7.75 12.67 7.69
N ILE A 312 6.47 13.02 7.67
CA ILE A 312 5.97 14.24 7.03
C ILE A 312 6.37 15.44 7.90
N PRO A 313 7.20 16.36 7.41
CA PRO A 313 7.58 17.54 8.19
C PRO A 313 6.35 18.38 8.51
N ALA A 314 6.21 18.82 9.76
CA ALA A 314 5.13 19.68 10.21
C ALA A 314 5.67 20.79 11.11
N ILE A 315 5.09 21.98 11.01
CA ILE A 315 5.42 23.12 11.85
C ILE A 315 4.16 23.92 12.17
N ALA A 316 4.03 24.35 13.42
CA ALA A 316 2.82 25.01 13.92
C ALA A 316 2.46 26.30 13.15
N THR A 317 3.45 27.00 12.59
CA THR A 317 3.24 28.23 11.80
C THR A 317 2.42 27.97 10.54
N THR A 318 2.78 26.95 9.75
CA THR A 318 2.04 26.56 8.55
C THR A 318 0.65 26.03 8.91
N THR A 319 0.55 25.20 9.95
CA THR A 319 -0.73 24.67 10.43
C THR A 319 -1.69 25.79 10.85
N ALA A 320 -1.22 26.77 11.61
CA ALA A 320 -2.03 27.90 12.04
C ALA A 320 -2.46 28.78 10.86
N ALA A 321 -1.56 29.04 9.90
CA ALA A 321 -1.89 29.82 8.71
C ALA A 321 -2.96 29.14 7.85
N ILE A 322 -2.81 27.83 7.59
CA ILE A 322 -3.77 27.03 6.82
C ILE A 322 -5.12 26.94 7.54
N ALA A 323 -5.13 26.67 8.85
CA ALA A 323 -6.37 26.66 9.64
C ALA A 323 -7.08 28.03 9.58
N GLY A 324 -6.32 29.14 9.61
CA GLY A 324 -6.86 30.48 9.41
C GLY A 324 -7.53 30.65 8.04
N LEU A 325 -6.88 30.23 6.96
CA LEU A 325 -7.45 30.27 5.61
C LEU A 325 -8.72 29.40 5.48
N VAL A 326 -8.72 28.20 6.05
CA VAL A 326 -9.90 27.33 6.11
C VAL A 326 -11.05 28.03 6.85
N THR A 327 -10.76 28.71 7.96
CA THR A 327 -11.78 29.44 8.73
C THR A 327 -12.38 30.59 7.94
N ILE A 328 -11.62 31.25 7.07
CA ILE A 328 -12.14 32.29 6.18
C ILE A 328 -13.13 31.69 5.15
N GLU A 329 -12.83 30.52 4.60
CA GLU A 329 -13.77 29.82 3.70
C GLU A 329 -14.99 29.30 4.46
N LEU A 330 -14.83 28.89 5.73
CA LEU A 330 -15.94 28.49 6.61
C LEU A 330 -16.97 29.62 6.77
N CYS A 331 -16.53 30.86 6.93
CA CYS A 331 -17.44 32.02 7.01
C CYS A 331 -18.35 32.17 5.79
N LYS A 332 -17.94 31.65 4.63
CA LYS A 332 -18.74 31.71 3.38
C LYS A 332 -19.80 30.62 3.32
N ILE A 333 -19.61 29.49 4.00
CA ILE A 333 -20.54 28.35 3.96
C ILE A 333 -21.57 28.35 5.10
N ILE A 334 -21.39 29.21 6.12
CA ILE A 334 -22.33 29.33 7.23
C ILE A 334 -23.67 29.90 6.69
N GLY A 335 -24.71 29.07 6.74
CA GLY A 335 -26.07 29.41 6.37
C GLY A 335 -26.97 29.71 7.56
N ASP A 336 -28.28 29.62 7.34
CA ASP A 336 -29.34 29.86 8.34
C ASP A 336 -29.67 28.63 9.21
N GLY A 337 -28.93 27.52 9.03
CA GLY A 337 -29.13 26.25 9.71
C GLY A 337 -30.12 25.30 9.01
N GLN A 338 -30.83 25.75 7.97
CA GLN A 338 -31.72 24.91 7.16
C GLN A 338 -31.18 24.70 5.75
N ASN A 339 -30.61 25.74 5.15
CA ASN A 339 -30.08 25.70 3.80
C ASN A 339 -28.64 26.20 3.73
N LEU A 340 -27.92 25.66 2.75
CA LEU A 340 -26.61 26.17 2.39
C LEU A 340 -26.77 27.55 1.70
N PRO A 341 -25.91 28.53 2.03
CA PRO A 341 -26.02 29.88 1.46
C PRO A 341 -25.73 29.88 -0.04
N SER A 342 -26.48 30.62 -0.85
CA SER A 342 -26.16 30.77 -2.27
C SER A 342 -24.94 31.67 -2.44
N VAL A 343 -23.76 31.08 -2.61
CA VAL A 343 -22.49 31.80 -2.76
C VAL A 343 -21.95 31.63 -4.19
N PRO A 344 -21.67 32.73 -4.92
CA PRO A 344 -21.03 32.63 -6.23
C PRO A 344 -19.66 31.95 -6.15
N SER A 345 -19.34 31.08 -7.11
CA SER A 345 -18.06 30.36 -7.16
C SER A 345 -16.84 31.28 -7.03
N ALA A 346 -16.89 32.46 -7.66
CA ALA A 346 -15.83 33.46 -7.62
C ALA A 346 -15.47 33.97 -6.20
N ARG A 347 -16.37 33.78 -5.22
CA ARG A 347 -16.11 34.14 -3.81
C ARG A 347 -15.28 33.10 -3.08
N PHE A 348 -15.32 31.84 -3.49
CA PHE A 348 -14.48 30.79 -2.92
C PHE A 348 -13.04 30.92 -3.44
N LYS A 349 -12.09 30.51 -2.59
CA LYS A 349 -10.67 30.50 -2.95
C LYS A 349 -10.01 29.22 -2.45
N ASN A 350 -9.43 28.47 -3.37
CA ASN A 350 -8.44 27.46 -3.04
C ASN A 350 -7.12 28.19 -2.78
N GLY A 351 -6.49 27.93 -1.64
CA GLY A 351 -5.24 28.57 -1.23
C GLY A 351 -4.05 27.66 -1.44
N PHE A 352 -2.93 28.23 -1.85
CA PHE A 352 -1.63 27.57 -1.95
C PHE A 352 -0.59 28.49 -1.33
N MET A 353 0.23 27.96 -0.41
CA MET A 353 1.22 28.77 0.27
C MET A 353 2.55 28.04 0.46
N ASN A 354 3.62 28.82 0.54
CA ASN A 354 4.93 28.37 0.98
C ASN A 354 5.62 29.47 1.80
N LEU A 355 5.65 29.30 3.12
CA LEU A 355 6.24 30.27 4.06
C LEU A 355 7.75 30.42 3.94
N ALA A 356 8.46 29.47 3.30
CA ALA A 356 9.88 29.61 3.03
C ALA A 356 10.17 30.64 1.93
N LEU A 357 9.22 30.84 0.99
CA LEU A 357 9.31 31.80 -0.12
C LEU A 357 8.41 33.03 0.09
N PRO A 358 7.90 33.23 1.31
CA PRO A 358 6.65 33.95 1.60
C PRO A 358 5.59 33.96 0.48
N PHE A 359 5.38 32.83 -0.21
CA PHE A 359 4.47 32.75 -1.35
C PHE A 359 3.05 32.43 -0.91
N PHE A 360 2.08 33.17 -1.46
CA PHE A 360 0.65 32.92 -1.32
C PHE A 360 -0.01 33.08 -2.69
N ALA A 361 -0.77 32.09 -3.10
CA ALA A 361 -1.58 32.14 -4.31
C ALA A 361 -2.98 31.60 -4.00
N PHE A 362 -3.96 32.18 -4.69
CA PHE A 362 -5.34 31.77 -4.59
C PHE A 362 -5.90 31.55 -5.98
N SER A 363 -6.65 30.47 -6.15
CA SER A 363 -7.41 30.21 -7.38
C SER A 363 -8.88 30.04 -7.06
N GLU A 364 -9.73 30.24 -8.06
CA GLU A 364 -11.12 29.81 -7.94
C GLU A 364 -11.19 28.28 -7.96
N PRO A 365 -12.11 27.66 -7.19
CA PRO A 365 -12.37 26.24 -7.32
C PRO A 365 -12.85 25.88 -8.72
N VAL A 366 -12.42 24.73 -9.22
CA VAL A 366 -12.87 24.20 -10.50
C VAL A 366 -14.34 23.80 -10.37
N ALA A 367 -15.13 24.14 -11.39
CA ALA A 367 -16.55 23.78 -11.44
C ALA A 367 -16.74 22.26 -11.62
N ALA A 368 -17.81 21.71 -11.07
CA ALA A 368 -18.14 20.30 -11.24
C ALA A 368 -18.26 19.96 -12.75
N PRO A 369 -17.55 18.92 -13.26
CA PRO A 369 -17.67 18.51 -14.65
C PRO A 369 -19.12 18.17 -15.01
N LYS A 370 -19.59 18.76 -16.11
CA LYS A 370 -20.94 18.54 -16.62
C LYS A 370 -20.92 17.41 -17.65
N LYS A 371 -21.68 16.35 -17.39
CA LYS A 371 -21.96 15.25 -18.31
C LYS A 371 -23.31 15.51 -18.97
N LYS A 372 -23.40 15.36 -20.31
CA LYS A 372 -24.66 15.57 -21.03
C LYS A 372 -25.65 14.44 -20.73
N VAL A 373 -26.92 14.77 -20.53
CA VAL A 373 -28.03 13.81 -20.43
C VAL A 373 -29.12 14.22 -21.40
N ILE A 374 -29.74 13.23 -22.01
CA ILE A 374 -30.91 13.40 -22.90
C ILE A 374 -32.16 13.35 -22.01
N SER A 375 -32.43 14.43 -21.26
CA SER A 375 -33.70 14.55 -20.55
C SER A 375 -34.09 16.00 -20.29
N ALA A 376 -35.38 16.29 -20.49
CA ALA A 376 -35.99 17.61 -20.31
C ALA A 376 -36.11 18.05 -18.83
N LYS A 377 -36.00 17.13 -17.86
CA LYS A 377 -36.11 17.43 -16.41
C LYS A 377 -34.79 17.86 -15.76
N CYS A 378 -33.64 17.46 -16.31
CA CYS A 378 -32.37 18.13 -15.99
C CYS A 378 -32.40 19.46 -16.73
N GLY A 379 -32.89 20.54 -16.10
CA GLY A 379 -33.33 21.79 -16.76
C GLY A 379 -32.36 22.48 -17.74
N ASN A 380 -31.12 21.99 -17.91
CA ASN A 380 -30.13 22.45 -18.88
C ASN A 380 -29.45 21.32 -19.71
N GLY A 381 -29.95 20.08 -19.68
CA GLY A 381 -29.41 18.95 -20.47
C GLY A 381 -28.08 18.35 -19.98
N TYR A 382 -27.71 18.57 -18.72
CA TYR A 382 -26.51 18.00 -18.11
C TYR A 382 -26.72 17.62 -16.64
N PHE A 383 -25.83 16.77 -16.12
CA PHE A 383 -25.68 16.43 -14.72
C PHE A 383 -24.21 16.45 -14.29
N THR A 384 -23.97 16.41 -12.99
CA THR A 384 -22.66 16.45 -12.34
C THR A 384 -22.59 15.35 -11.26
N LEU A 385 -21.44 15.22 -10.61
CA LEU A 385 -21.25 14.30 -9.48
C LEU A 385 -22.21 14.53 -8.28
N TRP A 386 -22.85 15.69 -8.20
CA TRP A 386 -23.78 16.06 -7.12
C TRP A 386 -25.23 15.63 -7.37
N ASP A 387 -25.54 15.33 -8.63
CA ASP A 387 -26.87 14.96 -9.07
C ASP A 387 -27.10 13.47 -8.80
N ARG A 388 -28.33 13.15 -8.38
CA ARG A 388 -28.77 11.78 -8.13
C ARG A 388 -30.29 11.72 -8.22
N LEU A 389 -30.81 10.55 -8.54
CA LEU A 389 -32.22 10.25 -8.39
C LEU A 389 -32.47 9.68 -6.98
N GLU A 390 -33.39 10.27 -6.22
CA GLU A 390 -33.79 9.72 -4.93
C GLU A 390 -35.10 8.96 -5.07
N VAL A 391 -35.07 7.68 -4.72
CA VAL A 391 -36.25 6.79 -4.82
C VAL A 391 -36.59 6.28 -3.43
N GLN A 392 -37.85 6.44 -3.03
CA GLN A 392 -38.37 5.91 -1.78
C GLN A 392 -38.91 4.50 -2.01
N GLY A 393 -38.38 3.53 -1.27
CA GLY A 393 -38.88 2.16 -1.21
C GLY A 393 -40.04 2.00 -0.20
N PRO A 394 -40.56 0.76 -0.04
CA PRO A 394 -40.25 -0.40 -0.87
C PRO A 394 -40.85 -0.24 -2.29
N LYS A 395 -40.12 -0.74 -3.29
CA LYS A 395 -40.55 -0.76 -4.69
C LYS A 395 -40.05 -2.03 -5.36
N LYS A 396 -40.84 -2.55 -6.30
CA LYS A 396 -40.43 -3.64 -7.18
C LYS A 396 -39.44 -3.13 -8.23
N MET A 397 -38.63 -4.02 -8.79
CA MET A 397 -37.71 -3.68 -9.88
C MET A 397 -38.44 -3.04 -11.07
N LYS A 398 -39.60 -3.58 -11.49
CA LYS A 398 -40.39 -2.98 -12.58
C LYS A 398 -40.81 -1.54 -12.31
N GLU A 399 -41.15 -1.22 -11.06
CA GLU A 399 -41.57 0.12 -10.66
C GLU A 399 -40.38 1.08 -10.65
N LEU A 400 -39.21 0.61 -10.22
CA LEU A 400 -37.97 1.40 -10.32
C LEU A 400 -37.61 1.70 -11.78
N LEU A 401 -37.62 0.69 -12.65
CA LEU A 401 -37.32 0.86 -14.07
C LEU A 401 -38.31 1.81 -14.75
N GLN A 402 -39.60 1.70 -14.41
CA GLN A 402 -40.62 2.61 -14.92
C GLN A 402 -40.43 4.04 -14.40
N LEU A 403 -40.07 4.23 -13.12
CA LEU A 403 -39.76 5.56 -12.59
C LEU A 403 -38.54 6.18 -13.26
N ILE A 404 -37.49 5.40 -13.54
CA ILE A 404 -36.33 5.89 -14.31
C ILE A 404 -36.79 6.34 -15.70
N LYS A 405 -37.67 5.56 -16.35
CA LYS A 405 -38.26 5.91 -17.65
C LYS A 405 -39.07 7.20 -17.60
N GLU A 406 -39.92 7.36 -16.61
CA GLU A 406 -40.76 8.54 -16.43
C GLU A 406 -39.93 9.79 -16.07
N GLU A 407 -38.96 9.66 -15.17
CA GLU A 407 -38.13 10.78 -14.71
C GLU A 407 -37.22 11.31 -15.79
N TYR A 408 -36.65 10.44 -16.61
CA TYR A 408 -35.78 10.86 -17.71
C TYR A 408 -36.55 11.08 -19.02
N ASN A 409 -37.88 10.96 -19.01
CA ASN A 409 -38.77 11.13 -20.17
C ASN A 409 -38.42 10.18 -21.33
N LEU A 410 -38.10 8.94 -20.98
CA LEU A 410 -37.76 7.83 -21.86
C LEU A 410 -39.03 7.28 -22.53
N GLN A 411 -39.68 8.09 -23.36
CA GLN A 411 -40.79 7.64 -24.22
C GLN A 411 -40.24 6.95 -25.47
N GLU A 412 -41.06 6.16 -26.17
CA GLU A 412 -40.70 5.47 -27.43
C GLU A 412 -40.08 6.44 -28.47
N GLU A 413 -40.47 7.71 -28.45
CA GLU A 413 -39.90 8.78 -29.29
C GLU A 413 -38.51 9.29 -28.86
N THR A 414 -37.90 8.77 -27.80
CA THR A 414 -36.51 9.06 -27.39
C THR A 414 -35.59 7.84 -27.45
N GLY A 415 -36.18 6.63 -27.63
CA GLY A 415 -35.52 5.32 -27.77
C GLY A 415 -34.55 4.98 -26.64
N PHE A 416 -34.82 5.48 -25.45
CA PHE A 416 -34.04 5.19 -24.27
C PHE A 416 -34.54 3.95 -23.52
N ASP A 417 -33.68 2.97 -23.28
CA ASP A 417 -33.99 1.82 -22.41
C ASP A 417 -32.89 1.57 -21.38
N VAL A 418 -33.27 1.11 -20.19
CA VAL A 418 -32.31 0.79 -19.13
C VAL A 418 -31.63 -0.52 -19.50
N SER A 419 -30.34 -0.47 -19.84
CA SER A 419 -29.58 -1.64 -20.25
C SER A 419 -29.06 -2.42 -19.05
N MET A 420 -28.53 -1.73 -18.03
CA MET A 420 -27.96 -2.36 -16.84
C MET A 420 -28.24 -1.57 -15.56
N VAL A 421 -28.46 -2.30 -14.46
CA VAL A 421 -28.49 -1.75 -13.09
C VAL A 421 -27.55 -2.57 -12.22
N SER A 422 -26.60 -1.91 -11.55
CA SER A 422 -25.68 -2.53 -10.61
C SER A 422 -25.77 -1.92 -9.22
N CYS A 423 -25.41 -2.70 -8.21
CA CYS A 423 -25.23 -2.26 -6.84
C CYS A 423 -23.79 -2.61 -6.43
N GLY A 424 -22.89 -1.63 -6.51
CA GLY A 424 -21.45 -1.87 -6.40
C GLY A 424 -20.96 -2.78 -7.53
N VAL A 425 -20.33 -3.90 -7.18
CA VAL A 425 -19.80 -4.86 -8.17
C VAL A 425 -20.84 -5.88 -8.67
N SER A 426 -22.06 -5.84 -8.12
CA SER A 426 -23.09 -6.84 -8.39
C SER A 426 -24.10 -6.34 -9.42
N LEU A 427 -24.24 -7.09 -10.52
CA LEU A 427 -25.20 -6.78 -11.59
C LEU A 427 -26.62 -7.25 -11.22
N VAL A 428 -27.46 -6.30 -10.85
CA VAL A 428 -28.82 -6.53 -10.33
C VAL A 428 -29.80 -6.77 -11.48
N TYR A 429 -29.68 -5.99 -12.56
CA TYR A 429 -30.48 -6.13 -13.78
C TYR A 429 -29.62 -5.93 -15.02
N SER A 430 -29.91 -6.66 -16.09
CA SER A 430 -29.30 -6.49 -17.40
C SER A 430 -30.18 -7.01 -18.54
N PHE A 431 -30.09 -6.36 -19.71
CA PHE A 431 -30.75 -6.76 -20.94
C PHE A 431 -30.30 -8.13 -21.50
N PHE A 432 -29.16 -8.70 -21.07
CA PHE A 432 -28.71 -10.03 -21.53
C PHE A 432 -29.08 -11.18 -20.58
N LEU A 433 -29.82 -10.91 -19.50
CA LEU A 433 -30.39 -11.97 -18.67
C LEU A 433 -31.42 -12.80 -19.48
N SER A 434 -31.56 -14.09 -19.14
CA SER A 434 -32.60 -14.93 -19.75
C SER A 434 -33.99 -14.35 -19.47
N ASN A 435 -34.92 -14.51 -20.42
CA ASN A 435 -36.27 -13.94 -20.30
C ASN A 435 -37.00 -14.40 -19.03
N GLU A 436 -36.81 -15.66 -18.62
CA GLU A 436 -37.36 -16.20 -17.37
C GLU A 436 -36.83 -15.44 -16.13
N LYS A 437 -35.51 -15.27 -16.02
CA LYS A 437 -34.88 -14.55 -14.89
C LYS A 437 -35.22 -13.06 -14.88
N LYS A 438 -35.42 -12.45 -16.05
CA LYS A 438 -35.86 -11.05 -16.13
C LYS A 438 -37.28 -10.90 -15.56
N LEU A 439 -38.21 -11.73 -16.01
CA LEU A 439 -39.61 -11.69 -15.56
C LEU A 439 -39.72 -11.96 -14.05
N GLU A 440 -38.92 -12.89 -13.54
CA GLU A 440 -38.81 -13.17 -12.10
C GLU A 440 -38.34 -11.92 -11.31
N ARG A 441 -37.20 -11.33 -11.69
CA ARG A 441 -36.63 -10.17 -10.99
C ARG A 441 -37.49 -8.93 -11.07
N LEU A 442 -38.22 -8.74 -12.17
CA LEU A 442 -39.11 -7.58 -12.36
C LEU A 442 -40.21 -7.51 -11.29
N GLU A 443 -40.67 -8.66 -10.80
CA GLU A 443 -41.73 -8.76 -9.80
C GLU A 443 -41.23 -8.80 -8.35
N GLN A 444 -39.92 -8.95 -8.13
CA GLN A 444 -39.28 -8.94 -6.82
C GLN A 444 -39.04 -7.52 -6.30
N ASP A 445 -39.02 -7.36 -4.98
CA ASP A 445 -38.63 -6.12 -4.32
C ASP A 445 -37.14 -5.84 -4.54
N MET A 446 -36.78 -4.57 -4.77
CA MET A 446 -35.39 -4.18 -5.03
C MET A 446 -34.41 -4.65 -3.96
N LYS A 447 -34.84 -4.68 -2.70
CA LYS A 447 -34.05 -5.18 -1.58
C LYS A 447 -33.71 -6.66 -1.77
N ASP A 448 -34.71 -7.48 -2.08
CA ASP A 448 -34.58 -8.92 -2.19
C ASP A 448 -33.72 -9.31 -3.40
N VAL A 449 -33.89 -8.61 -4.53
CA VAL A 449 -33.04 -8.82 -5.72
C VAL A 449 -31.57 -8.57 -5.38
N VAL A 450 -31.26 -7.50 -4.65
CA VAL A 450 -29.88 -7.19 -4.25
C VAL A 450 -29.34 -8.23 -3.28
N GLU A 451 -30.12 -8.67 -2.29
CA GLU A 451 -29.71 -9.72 -1.35
C GLU A 451 -29.45 -11.06 -2.04
N GLU A 452 -30.30 -11.43 -3.01
CA GLU A 452 -30.15 -12.65 -3.81
C GLU A 452 -28.88 -12.62 -4.65
N VAL A 453 -28.65 -11.54 -5.42
CA VAL A 453 -27.49 -11.42 -6.32
C VAL A 453 -26.18 -11.32 -5.53
N THR A 454 -26.17 -10.57 -4.42
CA THR A 454 -24.97 -10.43 -3.59
C THR A 454 -24.74 -11.65 -2.69
N ARG A 455 -25.74 -12.54 -2.57
CA ARG A 455 -25.80 -13.67 -1.61
C ARG A 455 -25.56 -13.21 -0.17
N LYS A 456 -25.92 -11.97 0.14
CA LYS A 456 -25.69 -11.32 1.42
C LYS A 456 -26.92 -10.54 1.82
N LYS A 457 -27.44 -10.82 3.01
CA LYS A 457 -28.52 -10.03 3.59
C LYS A 457 -28.06 -8.59 3.84
N ILE A 458 -28.88 -7.62 3.47
CA ILE A 458 -28.62 -6.20 3.75
C ILE A 458 -28.83 -5.99 5.26
N PRO A 459 -27.83 -5.50 6.00
CA PRO A 459 -27.97 -5.27 7.44
C PRO A 459 -29.07 -4.26 7.77
N ASP A 460 -29.77 -4.46 8.89
CA ASP A 460 -30.94 -3.65 9.27
C ASP A 460 -30.63 -2.16 9.55
N TYR A 461 -29.35 -1.82 9.75
CA TYR A 461 -28.88 -0.45 9.93
C TYR A 461 -28.70 0.31 8.61
N VAL A 462 -28.68 -0.38 7.46
CA VAL A 462 -28.56 0.24 6.14
C VAL A 462 -29.89 0.87 5.78
N ARG A 463 -29.90 2.19 5.62
CA ARG A 463 -31.12 2.96 5.28
C ARG A 463 -31.35 3.10 3.78
N SER A 464 -30.31 2.98 2.99
CA SER A 464 -30.36 3.22 1.55
C SER A 464 -29.20 2.54 0.84
N ILE A 465 -29.43 2.15 -0.41
CA ILE A 465 -28.43 1.58 -1.31
C ILE A 465 -28.18 2.53 -2.48
N VAL A 466 -27.00 2.41 -3.09
CA VAL A 466 -26.62 3.16 -4.30
C VAL A 466 -26.72 2.20 -5.48
N LEU A 467 -27.43 2.62 -6.51
CA LEU A 467 -27.55 1.88 -7.77
C LEU A 467 -26.94 2.72 -8.89
N ASP A 468 -26.04 2.11 -9.65
CA ASP A 468 -25.51 2.69 -10.87
C ASP A 468 -26.31 2.12 -12.05
N VAL A 469 -26.65 3.00 -12.99
CA VAL A 469 -27.53 2.67 -14.10
C VAL A 469 -26.89 3.09 -15.40
N ILE A 470 -26.89 2.17 -16.36
CA ILE A 470 -26.53 2.41 -17.75
C ILE A 470 -27.83 2.31 -18.55
N ALA A 471 -28.05 3.29 -19.42
CA ALA A 471 -29.16 3.31 -20.35
C ALA A 471 -28.61 3.47 -21.77
N ASN A 472 -29.33 2.96 -22.77
CA ASN A 472 -28.95 3.14 -24.17
C ASN A 472 -29.88 4.19 -24.79
N ASN A 473 -29.42 4.95 -25.78
CA ASN A 473 -30.25 5.87 -26.57
C ASN A 473 -30.82 5.20 -27.84
N LYS A 474 -31.55 5.97 -28.67
CA LYS A 474 -32.09 5.51 -29.98
C LYS A 474 -31.07 4.88 -30.92
N ASP A 475 -29.83 5.33 -30.85
CA ASP A 475 -28.74 4.91 -31.71
C ASP A 475 -27.95 3.74 -31.08
N ASP A 476 -28.50 3.15 -30.00
CA ASP A 476 -27.91 2.07 -29.18
C ASP A 476 -26.57 2.45 -28.54
N GLU A 477 -26.34 3.76 -28.32
CA GLU A 477 -25.17 4.26 -27.61
C GLU A 477 -25.43 4.29 -26.10
N ASP A 478 -24.45 3.85 -25.32
CA ASP A 478 -24.48 3.93 -23.86
C ASP A 478 -24.50 5.39 -23.39
N VAL A 479 -25.46 5.71 -22.54
CA VAL A 479 -25.65 7.00 -21.90
C VAL A 479 -25.61 6.82 -20.39
N GLU A 480 -24.77 7.63 -19.75
CA GLU A 480 -24.70 7.70 -18.30
C GLU A 480 -25.81 8.60 -17.77
N ILE A 481 -26.45 8.14 -16.70
CA ILE A 481 -27.38 8.95 -15.90
C ILE A 481 -26.83 9.11 -14.47
N PRO A 482 -27.31 10.10 -13.71
CA PRO A 482 -27.03 10.19 -12.28
C PRO A 482 -27.33 8.88 -11.55
N TYR A 483 -26.49 8.53 -10.58
CA TYR A 483 -26.71 7.36 -9.74
C TYR A 483 -28.04 7.49 -8.97
N ILE A 484 -28.59 6.36 -8.54
CA ILE A 484 -29.83 6.30 -7.78
C ILE A 484 -29.51 6.03 -6.32
N LYS A 485 -30.01 6.88 -5.44
CA LYS A 485 -30.09 6.61 -4.01
C LYS A 485 -31.46 6.02 -3.71
N PHE A 486 -31.50 4.70 -3.54
CA PHE A 486 -32.71 3.98 -3.21
C PHE A 486 -32.83 3.84 -1.70
N ASN A 487 -33.78 4.56 -1.08
CA ASN A 487 -34.06 4.47 0.34
C ASN A 487 -34.88 3.20 0.61
N LEU A 488 -34.39 2.35 1.49
CA LEU A 488 -35.01 1.07 1.83
C LEU A 488 -36.21 1.23 2.78
N ARG A 489 -36.37 2.41 3.39
CA ARG A 489 -37.40 2.75 4.38
C ARG A 489 -37.82 4.20 4.25
#